data_AF-A0A3A1PHP5-F1
#
_entry.id   AF-A0A3A1PHP5-F1
#
_cell.length_a   1.000
_cell.length_b   1.000
_cell.length_c   1.000
_cell.angle_alpha   90.00
_cell.angle_beta   90.00
_cell.angle_gamma   90.00
#
_symmetry.space_group_name_H-M   'P 1'
#
loop_
_entity.id
_entity.type
_entity.pdbx_description
1 polymer ?
#
loop_
_entity_poly.entity_id
_entity_poly.type
_entity_poly.pdbx_seq_one_letter_code
_entity_poly.pdbx_strand_id
1 'polypeptide(L)'
;MSGERPEARSLSQAEAYARIRLLRSANVGPVSYRQLLARYGTAEAALEALPDLAARGLKKSYRVATHTKISAEIEAARAAGARYLFHDSA
;
A
#
# COMPACT_ATOMS: atom_id res chain seq x y z
N MET A 1 -27.10 25.02 8.40
CA MET A 1 -27.16 23.55 8.41
C MET A 1 -25.80 23.05 7.99
N SER A 2 -25.02 22.58 8.96
CA SER A 2 -23.66 22.09 8.75
C SER A 2 -23.72 20.84 7.89
N GLY A 3 -23.23 20.92 6.66
CA GLY A 3 -23.00 19.74 5.84
C GLY A 3 -21.90 18.93 6.50
N GLU A 4 -22.25 17.76 7.03
CA GLU A 4 -21.30 16.71 7.33
C GLU A 4 -20.48 16.48 6.06
N ARG A 5 -19.24 17.00 6.04
CA ARG A 5 -18.26 16.61 5.04
C ARG A 5 -18.20 15.09 5.16
N PRO A 6 -18.44 14.32 4.09
CA PRO A 6 -18.36 12.87 4.16
C PRO A 6 -17.04 12.55 4.84
N GLU A 7 -17.06 11.82 5.96
CA GLU A 7 -15.83 11.47 6.66
C GLU A 7 -14.89 10.92 5.60
N ALA A 8 -13.86 11.71 5.31
CA ALA A 8 -12.77 11.31 4.45
C ALA A 8 -12.39 9.92 4.93
N ARG A 9 -12.45 8.91 4.05
CA ARG A 9 -12.20 7.51 4.42
C ARG A 9 -10.79 7.46 5.01
N SER A 10 -10.70 7.59 6.33
CA SER A 10 -9.45 7.84 7.01
C SER A 10 -8.72 6.51 7.03
N LEU A 11 -7.66 6.42 6.23
CA LEU A 11 -6.88 5.19 6.15
C LEU A 11 -6.29 4.94 7.53
N SER A 12 -6.48 3.72 8.04
CA SER A 12 -5.76 3.28 9.23
C SER A 12 -4.25 3.36 8.97
N GLN A 13 -3.46 3.55 10.02
CA GLN A 13 -2.00 3.58 9.89
C GLN A 13 -1.46 2.26 9.31
N ALA A 14 -2.08 1.13 9.65
CA ALA A 14 -1.74 -0.19 9.12
C ALA A 14 -2.01 -0.28 7.60
N GLU A 15 -3.17 0.19 7.14
CA GLU A 15 -3.51 0.21 5.71
C GLU A 15 -2.60 1.17 4.94
N ALA A 16 -2.31 2.36 5.48
CA ALA A 16 -1.37 3.31 4.88
C ALA A 16 0.04 2.69 4.75
N TYR A 17 0.51 1.99 5.79
CA TYR A 17 1.78 1.27 5.78
C TYR A 17 1.78 0.13 4.74
N ALA A 18 0.71 -0.66 4.68
CA ALA A 18 0.54 -1.74 3.73
C ALA A 18 0.55 -1.23 2.27
N ARG A 19 -0.09 -0.08 2.01
CA ARG A 19 -0.08 0.56 0.68
C ARG A 19 1.31 0.95 0.23
N ILE A 20 2.12 1.52 1.13
CA ILE A 20 3.53 1.85 0.85
C ILE A 20 4.31 0.57 0.55
N ARG A 21 4.16 -0.47 1.37
CA ARG A 21 4.81 -1.78 1.14
C ARG A 21 4.43 -2.39 -0.20
N LEU A 22 3.15 -2.32 -0.57
CA LEU A 22 2.64 -2.86 -1.82
C LEU A 22 3.29 -2.15 -3.01
N LEU A 23 3.32 -0.82 -3.00
CA LEU A 23 3.93 -0.01 -4.07
C LEU A 23 5.45 -0.21 -4.18
N ARG A 24 6.12 -0.50 -3.07
CA ARG A 24 7.58 -0.73 -3.01
C ARG A 24 7.97 -2.18 -3.31
N SER A 25 7.01 -3.07 -3.50
CA SER A 25 7.27 -4.48 -3.83
C SER A 25 7.60 -4.65 -5.33
N ALA A 26 8.45 -5.62 -5.64
CA ALA A 26 8.96 -5.79 -7.00
C ALA A 26 7.83 -6.05 -8.02
N ASN A 27 7.88 -5.43 -9.20
CA ASN A 27 6.87 -5.57 -10.25
C ASN A 27 5.47 -5.00 -9.93
N VAL A 28 5.31 -4.24 -8.85
CA VAL A 28 4.07 -3.50 -8.58
C VAL A 28 4.18 -2.09 -9.15
N GLY A 29 3.64 -1.89 -10.35
CA GLY A 29 3.46 -0.56 -10.95
C GLY A 29 2.12 0.09 -10.54
N PRO A 30 1.85 1.34 -10.95
CA PRO A 30 0.61 2.07 -10.62
C PRO A 30 -0.66 1.32 -11.05
N VAL A 31 -0.61 0.66 -12.21
CA VAL A 31 -1.73 -0.15 -12.73
C VAL A 31 -1.96 -1.39 -11.86
N SER A 32 -0.91 -2.18 -11.60
CA SER A 32 -0.99 -3.37 -10.75
C SER A 32 -1.47 -3.03 -9.34
N TYR A 33 -0.97 -1.92 -8.77
CA TYR A 33 -1.40 -1.43 -7.46
C TYR A 33 -2.92 -1.20 -7.40
N ARG A 34 -3.46 -0.47 -8.39
CA ARG A 34 -4.91 -0.22 -8.48
C ARG A 34 -5.72 -1.50 -8.67
N GLN A 35 -5.25 -2.43 -9.50
CA GLN A 35 -5.90 -3.72 -9.72
C GLN A 35 -5.91 -4.58 -8.45
N LEU A 36 -4.81 -4.61 -7.71
CA LEU A 36 -4.71 -5.35 -6.45
C LEU A 36 -5.65 -4.77 -5.38
N LEU A 37 -5.69 -3.44 -5.23
CA LEU A 37 -6.65 -2.80 -4.33
C LEU A 37 -8.10 -3.05 -4.76
N ALA A 38 -8.42 -2.99 -6.05
CA ALA A 38 -9.77 -3.28 -6.54
C ALA A 38 -10.18 -4.74 -6.31
N ARG A 39 -9.22 -5.68 -6.38
CA ARG A 39 -9.48 -7.11 -6.23
C ARG A 39 -9.58 -7.57 -4.78
N TYR A 40 -8.72 -7.04 -3.90
CA TYR A 40 -8.59 -7.48 -2.50
C TYR A 40 -9.19 -6.49 -1.49
N GLY A 41 -9.58 -5.29 -1.94
CA GLY A 41 -10.20 -4.25 -1.11
C GLY A 41 -9.21 -3.44 -0.28
N THR A 42 -8.22 -4.09 0.34
CA THR A 42 -7.19 -3.47 1.19
C THR A 42 -5.78 -3.85 0.72
N ALA A 43 -4.81 -3.00 1.02
CA ALA A 43 -3.41 -3.33 0.74
C ALA A 43 -2.90 -4.44 1.66
N GLU A 44 -3.42 -4.56 2.88
CA GLU A 44 -3.12 -5.68 3.78
C GLU A 44 -3.52 -7.02 3.14
N ALA A 45 -4.78 -7.15 2.71
CA ALA A 45 -5.27 -8.38 2.06
C ALA A 45 -4.55 -8.64 0.73
N ALA A 46 -4.23 -7.59 -0.03
CA ALA A 46 -3.42 -7.73 -1.23
C ALA A 46 -2.05 -8.31 -0.90
N LEU A 47 -1.37 -7.81 0.14
CA LEU A 47 -0.04 -8.28 0.54
C LEU A 47 -0.02 -9.77 0.92
N GLU A 48 -1.05 -10.22 1.64
CA GLU A 48 -1.22 -11.63 2.03
C GLU A 48 -1.44 -12.54 0.82
N ALA A 49 -2.10 -12.05 -0.24
CA ALA A 49 -2.39 -12.82 -1.44
C ALA A 49 -1.23 -12.86 -2.46
N LEU A 50 -0.23 -12.00 -2.34
CA LEU A 50 0.89 -11.92 -3.28
C LEU A 50 1.73 -13.20 -3.42
N PRO A 51 2.05 -13.95 -2.34
CA PRO A 51 2.81 -15.19 -2.46
C PRO A 51 2.08 -16.24 -3.30
N ASP A 52 0.75 -16.36 -3.14
CA ASP A 52 -0.08 -17.27 -3.93
C ASP A 52 -0.16 -16.81 -5.41
N LEU A 53 -0.25 -15.51 -5.66
CA LEU A 53 -0.16 -14.94 -7.02
C LEU A 53 1.21 -15.19 -7.68
N ALA A 54 2.30 -15.06 -6.92
CA ALA A 54 3.66 -15.35 -7.40
C ALA A 54 3.84 -16.83 -7.75
N ALA A 55 3.24 -17.73 -6.97
CA ALA A 55 3.21 -19.15 -7.29
C ALA A 55 2.42 -19.46 -8.57
N ARG A 56 1.36 -18.69 -8.87
CA ARG A 56 0.44 -18.91 -10.00
C ARG A 56 0.83 -18.23 -11.32
N GLY A 57 1.89 -17.41 -11.35
CA GLY A 57 2.37 -16.82 -12.62
C GLY A 57 2.89 -15.39 -12.56
N LEU A 58 2.84 -14.70 -11.40
CA LEU A 58 3.65 -13.48 -11.23
C LEU A 58 5.12 -13.91 -11.32
N LYS A 59 5.86 -13.45 -12.34
CA LYS A 59 7.29 -13.72 -12.61
C LYS A 59 8.03 -14.24 -11.37
N LYS A 60 8.62 -15.45 -11.46
CA LYS A 60 9.32 -16.28 -10.44
C LYS A 60 10.17 -15.58 -9.35
N SER A 61 10.39 -14.27 -9.43
CA SER A 61 11.17 -13.46 -8.49
C SER A 61 10.36 -12.32 -7.86
N TYR A 62 9.06 -12.51 -7.60
CA TYR A 62 8.29 -11.55 -6.81
C TYR A 62 8.81 -11.55 -5.36
N ARG A 63 9.37 -10.42 -4.92
CA ARG A 63 9.78 -10.21 -3.53
C ARG A 63 8.99 -9.04 -2.96
N VAL A 64 8.19 -9.34 -1.93
CA VAL A 64 7.55 -8.31 -1.09
C VAL A 64 8.66 -7.47 -0.44
N ALA A 65 8.47 -6.16 -0.39
CA ALA A 65 9.40 -5.30 0.34
C ALA A 65 9.47 -5.72 1.82
N THR A 66 10.68 -5.91 2.33
CA THR A 66 10.90 -6.31 3.73
C THR A 66 10.41 -5.22 4.67
N HIS A 67 9.79 -5.64 5.78
CA HIS A 67 9.24 -4.74 6.79
C HIS A 67 10.27 -3.70 7.27
N THR A 68 11.50 -4.14 7.53
CA THR A 68 12.61 -3.31 8.02
C THR A 68 13.00 -2.18 7.07
N LYS A 69 12.98 -2.44 5.74
CA LYS A 69 13.33 -1.41 4.75
C LYS A 69 12.28 -0.32 4.68
N ILE A 70 11.01 -0.70 4.80
CA ILE A 70 9.88 0.21 4.68
C ILE A 70 9.67 1.01 5.96
N SER A 71 9.89 0.41 7.13
CA SER A 71 9.89 1.16 8.39
C SER A 71 10.98 2.23 8.38
N ALA A 72 12.20 1.91 7.94
CA ALA A 72 13.29 2.88 7.85
C ALA A 72 13.00 4.02 6.87
N GLU A 73 12.40 3.73 5.71
CA GLU A 73 12.00 4.75 4.74
C GLU A 73 10.93 5.70 5.31
N ILE A 74 9.93 5.15 6.01
CA ILE A 74 8.85 5.94 6.61
C ILE A 74 9.37 6.82 7.74
N GLU A 75 10.25 6.30 8.59
CA GLU A 75 10.89 7.09 9.65
C GLU A 75 11.76 8.20 9.06
N ALA A 76 12.54 7.92 8.01
CA ALA A 76 13.34 8.94 7.33
C ALA A 76 12.48 10.02 6.67
N ALA A 77 11.37 9.63 6.03
CA ALA A 77 10.40 10.57 5.46
C ALA A 77 9.77 11.46 6.54
N ARG A 78 9.38 10.87 7.68
CA ARG A 78 8.85 11.62 8.83
C ARG A 78 9.89 12.57 9.42
N ALA A 79 11.13 12.13 9.59
CA ALA A 79 12.23 12.95 10.08
C ALA A 79 12.53 14.14 9.16
N ALA A 80 12.33 13.97 7.85
CA ALA A 80 12.43 15.05 6.86
C ALA A 80 11.18 15.96 6.80
N GLY A 81 10.17 15.73 7.63
CA GLY A 81 8.91 16.48 7.61
C GLY A 81 7.98 16.13 6.45
N ALA A 82 8.30 15.09 5.67
CA ALA A 82 7.48 14.64 4.56
C ALA A 82 6.27 13.81 5.04
N ARG A 83 5.19 13.83 4.25
CA ARG A 83 3.98 13.04 4.50
C ARG A 83 3.59 12.27 3.25
N TYR A 84 3.19 11.01 3.43
CA TYR A 84 2.64 10.21 2.35
C TYR A 84 1.20 10.65 2.07
N LEU A 85 0.89 10.84 0.79
CA LEU A 85 -0.46 11.14 0.30
C LEU A 85 -0.91 9.98 -0.58
N PHE A 86 -2.14 9.53 -0.39
CA PHE A 86 -2.78 8.53 -1.25
C PHE A 86 -3.87 9.20 -2.06
N HIS A 87 -3.97 8.83 -3.33
CA HIS A 87 -4.90 9.46 -4.27
C HIS A 87 -6.39 9.31 -3.92
N ASP A 88 -6.70 8.39 -3.02
CA ASP A 88 -8.02 7.98 -2.57
C ASP A 88 -8.22 8.19 -1.06
N SER A 89 -7.20 8.72 -0.35
CA SER A 89 -7.39 9.27 0.99
C SER A 89 -7.83 10.72 0.84
N ALA A 90 -9.01 11.04 1.38
CA ALA A 90 -9.53 12.41 1.41
C ALA A 90 -8.93 13.25 2.55
#